data_AF-A0A5B7FVW7-F1
#
_entry.id   AF-A0A5B7FVW7-F1
#
_cell.length_a   1.000
_cell.length_b   1.000
_cell.length_c   1.000
_cell.angle_alpha   90.00
_cell.angle_beta   90.00
_cell.angle_gamma   90.00
#
_symmetry.space_group_name_H-M   'P 1'
#
loop_
_entity.id
_entity.type
_entity.pdbx_description
1 polymer ?
#
loop_
_entity_poly.entity_id
_entity_poly.type
_entity_poly.pdbx_seq_one_letter_code
_entity_poly.pdbx_strand_id
1 'polypeptide(L)'
;MKTVGSFGIEKVVEGVVRCLHTISSDCDLPISLPQNMAQRFRAAAAIAQAVKDTGYPGDIGYQSLLYPSEADLRRIFMFLIEKLPRDSSPVSDEPLNKVTLIHREAKRKVSEALSQPWIPPHCRHVVHKHSSHASLTNYGTAHTQGFISKQFRGYEDPSQLKTGWWKAPIHECL
;
A
#
# COMPACT_ATOMS: atom_id res chain seq x y z
N MET A 1 -6.36 12.29 -8.03
CA MET A 1 -5.01 12.36 -7.43
C MET A 1 -5.13 13.06 -6.08
N LYS A 2 -4.86 12.37 -4.98
CA LYS A 2 -4.88 12.95 -3.62
C LYS A 2 -3.48 13.56 -3.35
N THR A 3 -3.43 14.82 -2.92
CA THR A 3 -2.18 15.54 -2.58
C THR A 3 -1.75 15.22 -1.15
N VAL A 4 -0.49 15.49 -0.80
CA VAL A 4 0.04 15.28 0.57
C VAL A 4 -0.74 16.12 1.59
N GLY A 5 -1.30 17.26 1.18
CA GLY A 5 -2.14 18.09 2.04
C GLY A 5 -3.50 17.48 2.40
N SER A 6 -3.90 16.36 1.77
CA SER A 6 -5.17 15.69 2.09
C SER A 6 -5.09 14.70 3.26
N PHE A 7 -3.89 14.46 3.80
CA PHE A 7 -3.70 13.61 4.97
C PHE A 7 -4.17 14.34 6.23
N GLY A 8 -4.93 13.64 7.08
CA GLY A 8 -5.31 14.16 8.38
C GLY A 8 -4.09 14.37 9.28
N ILE A 9 -4.12 15.43 10.10
CA ILE A 9 -3.04 15.81 11.03
C ILE A 9 -2.63 14.62 11.92
N GLU A 10 -3.61 13.87 12.40
CA GLU A 10 -3.39 12.65 13.20
C GLU A 10 -2.48 11.65 12.50
N LYS A 11 -2.70 11.43 11.20
CA LYS A 11 -1.95 10.46 10.39
C LYS A 11 -0.56 10.95 10.03
N VAL A 12 -0.41 12.25 9.80
CA VAL A 12 0.89 12.89 9.64
C VAL A 12 1.74 12.68 10.89
N VAL A 13 1.19 13.02 12.06
CA VAL A 13 1.95 12.95 13.32
C VAL A 13 2.27 11.50 13.68
N GLU A 14 1.30 10.60 13.51
CA GLU A 14 1.52 9.15 13.67
C GLU A 14 2.67 8.64 12.78
N GLY A 15 2.71 9.08 11.52
CA GLY A 15 3.77 8.75 10.58
C GLY A 15 5.15 9.26 11.04
N VAL A 16 5.23 10.52 11.48
CA VAL A 16 6.47 11.12 12.00
C VAL A 16 6.96 10.38 13.24
N VAL A 17 6.09 10.10 14.21
CA VAL A 17 6.43 9.36 15.44
C VAL A 17 6.94 7.95 15.10
N ARG A 18 6.31 7.27 14.15
CA ARG A 18 6.74 5.94 13.71
C ARG A 18 8.09 5.98 13.00
N CYS A 19 8.37 7.00 12.21
CA CYS A 19 9.70 7.18 11.64
C CYS A 19 10.75 7.41 12.73
N LEU A 20 10.43 8.24 13.74
CA LEU A 20 11.34 8.52 14.85
C LEU A 20 11.66 7.25 15.66
N HIS A 21 10.67 6.43 16.02
CA HIS A 21 10.92 5.16 16.71
C HIS A 21 11.86 4.21 15.95
N THR A 22 11.79 4.22 14.62
CA THR A 22 12.65 3.38 13.78
C THR A 22 14.10 3.93 13.73
N ILE A 23 14.27 5.24 13.82
CA ILE A 23 15.60 5.89 13.80
C ILE A 23 16.24 5.87 15.20
N SER A 24 15.44 6.08 16.23
CA SER A 24 15.85 6.22 17.62
C SER A 24 14.86 5.46 18.50
N SER A 25 15.29 4.28 18.98
CA SER A 25 14.49 3.40 19.83
C SER A 25 14.17 4.01 21.21
N ASP A 26 14.84 5.10 21.58
CA ASP A 26 14.83 5.64 22.94
C ASP A 26 13.78 6.74 23.15
N CYS A 27 13.05 7.14 22.09
CA CYS A 27 12.03 8.17 22.18
C CYS A 27 10.67 7.58 22.55
N ASP A 28 10.27 7.67 23.83
CA ASP A 28 8.93 7.23 24.27
C ASP A 28 7.88 8.35 24.02
N LEU A 29 7.46 8.48 22.76
CA LEU A 29 6.53 9.51 22.29
C LEU A 29 5.13 8.92 22.05
N PRO A 30 4.04 9.65 22.35
CA PRO A 30 2.69 9.18 22.09
C PRO A 30 2.42 9.08 20.58
N ILE A 31 2.07 7.87 20.12
CA ILE A 31 1.78 7.56 18.71
C ILE A 31 0.51 8.28 18.19
N SER A 32 -0.42 8.63 19.09
CA SER A 32 -1.68 9.31 18.74
C SER A 32 -1.81 10.65 19.46
N LEU A 33 -2.31 11.67 18.76
CA LEU A 33 -2.56 12.98 19.38
C LEU A 33 -3.80 12.91 20.30
N PRO A 34 -3.69 13.37 21.56
CA PRO A 34 -4.82 13.40 22.48
C PRO A 34 -5.90 14.37 22.00
N GLN A 35 -7.16 14.20 22.39
CA GLN A 35 -8.27 15.05 21.91
C GLN A 35 -8.22 16.49 22.46
N ASN A 36 -7.51 16.71 23.58
CA ASN A 36 -7.38 18.03 24.20
C ASN A 36 -6.26 18.86 23.55
N MET A 37 -6.58 20.08 23.09
CA MET A 37 -5.65 20.98 22.40
C MET A 37 -4.39 21.32 23.21
N ALA A 38 -4.50 21.50 24.54
CA ALA A 38 -3.32 21.80 25.37
C ALA A 38 -2.36 20.60 25.46
N GLN A 39 -2.90 19.38 25.45
CA GLN A 39 -2.09 18.17 25.39
C GLN A 39 -1.50 17.95 23.99
N ARG A 40 -2.23 18.28 22.93
CA ARG A 40 -1.71 18.26 21.55
C ARG A 40 -0.52 19.19 21.38
N PHE A 41 -0.59 20.39 21.94
CA PHE A 41 0.53 21.33 21.92
C PHE A 41 1.78 20.73 22.58
N ARG A 42 1.65 20.17 23.78
CA ARG A 42 2.77 19.53 24.49
C ARG A 42 3.33 18.34 23.73
N ALA A 43 2.46 17.48 23.21
CA ALA A 43 2.87 16.32 22.42
C ALA A 43 3.60 16.74 21.13
N ALA A 44 3.04 17.68 20.36
CA ALA A 44 3.65 18.18 19.14
C ALA A 44 4.97 18.92 19.40
N ALA A 45 5.08 19.67 20.51
CA ALA A 45 6.34 20.28 20.90
C ALA A 45 7.41 19.23 21.23
N ALA A 46 7.05 18.18 21.97
CA ALA A 46 7.97 17.07 22.28
C ALA A 46 8.43 16.33 21.00
N ILE A 47 7.50 16.05 20.08
CA ILE A 47 7.80 15.41 18.80
C ILE A 47 8.72 16.30 17.96
N ALA A 48 8.43 17.61 17.88
CA ALA A 48 9.27 18.55 17.13
C ALA A 48 10.69 18.63 17.70
N GLN A 49 10.86 18.56 19.03
CA GLN A 49 12.19 18.48 19.64
C GLN A 49 12.92 17.18 19.28
N ALA A 50 12.24 16.03 19.35
CA ALA A 50 12.86 14.76 18.94
C ALA A 50 13.30 14.75 17.46
N VAL A 51 12.54 15.40 16.57
CA VAL A 51 12.96 15.60 15.16
C VAL A 51 14.20 16.50 15.08
N LYS A 52 14.29 17.55 15.89
CA LYS A 52 15.48 18.42 15.96
C LYS A 52 16.71 17.68 16.49
N ASP A 53 16.54 16.86 17.52
CA ASP A 53 17.61 16.06 18.13
C ASP A 53 18.18 15.03 17.14
N THR A 54 17.38 14.59 16.16
CA THR A 54 17.83 13.74 15.04
C THR A 54 18.74 14.49 14.04
N GLY A 55 18.90 15.81 14.20
CA GLY A 55 19.75 16.66 13.35
C GLY A 55 19.01 17.27 12.15
N TYR A 56 17.72 17.57 12.28
CA TYR A 56 16.96 18.23 11.23
C TYR A 56 17.47 19.67 11.00
N PRO A 57 17.84 20.07 9.77
CA PRO A 57 18.46 21.36 9.50
C PRO A 57 17.47 22.54 9.49
N GLY A 58 16.16 22.29 9.46
CA GLY A 58 15.13 23.32 9.45
C GLY A 58 14.58 23.63 10.83
N ASP A 59 13.93 24.79 10.99
CA ASP A 59 13.17 25.07 12.21
C ASP A 59 11.82 24.35 12.15
N ILE A 60 11.61 23.41 13.08
CA ILE A 60 10.35 22.70 13.27
C ILE A 60 9.76 23.04 14.64
N GLY A 61 8.51 23.47 14.63
CA GLY A 61 7.76 23.78 15.84
C GLY A 61 6.46 22.98 15.92
N TYR A 62 5.73 23.18 17.02
CA TYR A 62 4.40 22.60 17.20
C TYR A 62 3.43 23.05 16.09
N GLN A 63 3.58 24.26 15.56
CA GLN A 63 2.74 24.80 14.48
C GLN A 63 2.92 24.00 13.18
N SER A 64 4.14 23.58 12.86
CA SER A 64 4.44 22.78 11.66
C SER A 64 3.79 21.39 11.71
N LEU A 65 3.45 20.88 12.90
CA LEU A 65 2.80 19.59 13.09
C LEU A 65 1.28 19.71 13.29
N LEU A 66 0.80 20.73 14.02
CA LEU A 66 -0.64 20.96 14.23
C LEU A 66 -1.32 21.59 13.01
N TYR A 67 -0.59 22.42 12.27
CA TYR A 67 -1.07 23.13 11.08
C TYR A 67 -0.08 22.93 9.94
N PRO A 68 0.10 21.68 9.48
CA PRO A 68 1.15 21.38 8.52
C PRO A 68 0.89 22.04 7.18
N SER A 69 1.87 22.83 6.71
CA SER A 69 1.91 23.21 5.31
C SER A 69 2.40 22.03 4.47
N GLU A 70 1.94 21.93 3.23
CA GLU A 70 2.34 20.83 2.35
C GLU A 70 3.86 20.85 2.06
N ALA A 71 4.48 22.02 2.11
CA ALA A 71 5.91 22.17 1.92
C ALA A 71 6.69 21.64 3.13
N ASP A 72 6.21 21.91 4.36
CA ASP A 72 6.87 21.47 5.58
C ASP A 72 6.79 19.95 5.74
N LEU A 73 5.62 19.36 5.46
CA LEU A 73 5.45 17.90 5.46
C LEU A 73 6.45 17.21 4.55
N ARG A 74 6.60 17.69 3.32
CA ARG A 74 7.53 17.10 2.35
C ARG A 74 8.95 17.16 2.86
N ARG A 75 9.40 18.30 3.39
CA ARG A 75 10.77 18.45 3.91
C ARG A 75 11.03 17.54 5.10
N ILE A 76 10.09 17.48 6.05
CA ILE A 76 10.18 16.64 7.24
C ILE A 76 10.23 15.16 6.84
N PHE A 77 9.28 14.69 6.04
CA PHE A 77 9.26 13.29 5.61
C PHE A 77 10.45 12.92 4.72
N MET A 78 10.89 13.81 3.83
CA MET A 78 12.08 13.57 3.01
C MET A 78 13.31 13.35 3.90
N PHE A 79 13.53 14.22 4.88
CA PHE A 79 14.61 14.04 5.85
C PHE A 79 14.48 12.75 6.65
N LEU A 80 13.29 12.49 7.22
CA LEU A 80 13.07 11.30 8.04
C LEU A 80 13.29 10.02 7.23
N ILE A 81 12.77 9.95 6.00
CA ILE A 81 12.93 8.77 5.12
C ILE A 81 14.39 8.56 4.72
N GLU A 82 15.16 9.62 4.51
CA GLU A 82 16.60 9.50 4.25
C GLU A 82 17.38 8.97 5.45
N LYS A 83 16.91 9.24 6.67
CA LYS A 83 17.49 8.77 7.92
C LYS A 83 16.98 7.41 8.36
N LEU A 84 15.88 6.92 7.78
CA LEU A 84 15.41 5.56 8.05
C LEU A 84 16.52 4.56 7.65
N PRO A 85 16.74 3.51 8.46
CA PRO A 85 17.53 2.37 8.04
C PRO A 85 17.00 1.90 6.68
N ARG A 86 17.80 2.06 5.61
CA ARG A 86 17.38 1.61 4.29
C ARG A 86 17.30 0.09 4.33
N ASP A 87 16.18 -0.47 3.88
CA ASP A 87 16.00 -1.90 3.58
C ASP A 87 16.90 -2.37 2.41
N SER A 88 18.12 -1.85 2.27
CA SER A 88 19.19 -2.71 1.81
C SER A 88 19.55 -3.62 2.98
N SER A 89 18.68 -4.58 3.29
CA SER A 89 19.23 -5.78 3.91
C SER A 89 20.25 -6.29 2.89
N PRO A 90 21.58 -6.32 3.15
CA PRO A 90 22.27 -7.51 2.71
C PRO A 90 21.42 -8.66 3.27
N VAL A 91 21.12 -9.66 2.46
CA VAL A 91 20.51 -10.90 2.93
C VAL A 91 21.22 -11.27 4.22
N SER A 92 20.62 -10.94 5.37
CA SER A 92 21.24 -11.19 6.65
C SER A 92 21.11 -12.68 6.77
N ASP A 93 22.24 -13.38 6.71
CA ASP A 93 22.39 -14.81 7.00
C ASP A 93 22.08 -15.12 8.49
N GLU A 94 21.22 -14.32 9.12
CA GLU A 94 20.56 -14.67 10.36
C GLU A 94 19.65 -15.86 10.06
N PRO A 95 19.65 -16.92 10.89
CA PRO A 95 18.91 -18.14 10.60
C PRO A 95 17.43 -17.79 10.49
N LEU A 96 16.98 -17.68 9.24
CA LEU A 96 15.66 -17.20 8.87
C LEU A 96 14.63 -18.02 9.64
N ASN A 97 13.99 -17.36 10.62
CA ASN A 97 13.01 -17.98 11.51
C ASN A 97 12.08 -18.89 10.70
N LYS A 98 11.88 -20.14 11.13
CA LYS A 98 11.08 -21.14 10.37
C LYS A 98 9.73 -20.58 9.91
N VAL A 99 9.13 -19.71 10.71
CA VAL A 99 7.87 -19.02 10.40
C VAL A 99 8.03 -18.09 9.19
N THR A 100 9.10 -17.29 9.11
CA THR A 100 9.34 -16.37 7.98
C THR A 100 9.68 -17.12 6.69
N LEU A 101 10.36 -18.27 6.78
CA LEU A 101 10.53 -19.20 5.65
C LEU A 101 9.19 -19.71 5.11
N ILE A 102 8.28 -20.15 5.99
CA ILE A 102 6.95 -20.62 5.60
C ILE A 102 6.15 -19.49 4.95
N HIS A 103 6.15 -18.29 5.54
CA HIS A 103 5.45 -17.13 4.95
C HIS A 103 5.98 -16.79 3.55
N ARG A 104 7.30 -16.85 3.36
CA ARG A 104 7.93 -16.62 2.05
C ARG A 104 7.47 -17.66 1.02
N GLU A 105 7.49 -18.93 1.40
CA GLU A 105 7.11 -20.01 0.48
C GLU A 105 5.61 -20.00 0.18
N ALA A 106 4.77 -19.75 1.18
CA ALA A 106 3.33 -19.57 1.00
C ALA A 106 3.03 -18.41 0.05
N LYS A 107 3.66 -17.25 0.26
CA LYS A 107 3.52 -16.08 -0.62
C LYS A 107 3.92 -16.41 -2.06
N ARG A 108 5.03 -17.13 -2.24
CA ARG A 108 5.52 -17.58 -3.56
C ARG A 108 4.50 -18.47 -4.25
N LYS A 109 4.01 -19.51 -3.57
CA LYS A 109 3.01 -20.46 -4.09
C LYS A 109 1.68 -19.80 -4.43
N VAL A 110 1.20 -18.90 -3.57
CA VAL A 110 -0.03 -18.15 -3.82
C VAL A 110 0.13 -17.21 -5.01
N SER A 111 1.25 -16.50 -5.11
CA SER A 111 1.53 -15.63 -6.26
C SER A 111 1.62 -16.42 -7.57
N GLU A 112 2.25 -17.60 -7.55
CA GLU A 112 2.32 -18.52 -8.69
C GLU A 112 0.91 -19.02 -9.08
N ALA A 113 0.10 -19.44 -8.12
CA ALA A 113 -1.26 -19.92 -8.36
C ALA A 113 -2.19 -18.81 -8.89
N LEU A 114 -2.06 -17.58 -8.39
CA LEU A 114 -2.84 -16.44 -8.86
C LEU A 114 -2.43 -15.98 -10.26
N SER A 115 -1.20 -16.26 -10.69
CA SER A 115 -0.75 -15.98 -12.06
C SER A 115 -1.33 -16.95 -13.09
N GLN A 116 -1.83 -18.10 -12.65
CA GLN A 116 -2.52 -19.06 -13.50
C GLN A 116 -4.01 -18.68 -13.62
N PRO A 117 -4.63 -18.89 -14.80
CA PRO A 117 -6.06 -18.70 -14.94
C PRO A 117 -6.82 -19.65 -14.01
N TRP A 118 -7.87 -19.14 -13.37
CA TRP A 118 -8.74 -19.99 -12.56
C TRP A 118 -9.55 -20.93 -13.47
N ILE A 119 -9.43 -22.24 -13.22
CA ILE A 119 -10.12 -23.28 -14.00
C ILE A 119 -11.09 -24.02 -13.06
N PRO A 120 -12.39 -24.10 -13.39
CA PRO A 120 -13.34 -24.91 -12.63
C PRO A 120 -12.87 -26.37 -12.47
N PRO A 121 -13.17 -27.06 -11.35
CA PRO A 121 -12.71 -28.42 -11.10
C PRO A 121 -13.08 -29.42 -12.22
N HIS A 122 -14.27 -29.26 -12.82
CA HIS A 122 -14.74 -30.12 -13.91
C HIS A 122 -14.00 -29.86 -15.24
N CYS A 123 -13.32 -28.73 -15.43
CA CYS A 123 -12.57 -28.40 -16.64
C CYS A 123 -11.07 -28.75 -16.57
N ARG A 124 -10.57 -29.20 -15.40
CA ARG A 124 -9.13 -29.43 -15.18
C ARG A 124 -8.56 -30.54 -16.07
N HIS A 125 -9.32 -31.61 -16.30
CA HIS A 125 -8.92 -32.75 -17.13
C HIS A 125 -8.79 -32.40 -18.62
N VAL A 126 -9.51 -31.38 -19.08
CA VAL A 126 -9.47 -30.86 -20.45
C VAL A 126 -8.13 -30.17 -20.68
N VAL A 127 -7.70 -29.34 -19.73
CA VAL A 127 -6.41 -28.63 -19.78
C VAL A 127 -5.21 -29.56 -19.86
N HIS A 128 -5.23 -30.67 -19.11
CA HIS A 128 -4.13 -31.64 -19.11
C HIS A 128 -4.00 -32.45 -20.42
N LYS A 129 -5.07 -32.58 -21.22
CA LYS A 129 -5.05 -33.30 -22.51
C LYS A 129 -4.37 -32.53 -23.64
N HIS A 130 -4.27 -31.19 -23.52
CA HIS A 130 -3.80 -30.32 -24.61
C HIS A 130 -2.41 -29.70 -24.34
N SER A 131 -1.72 -30.20 -23.31
CA SER A 131 -0.45 -29.69 -22.80
C SER A 131 0.75 -30.07 -23.68
N SER A 132 0.65 -29.93 -25.01
CA SER A 132 1.79 -30.12 -25.91
C SER A 132 2.28 -28.84 -26.55
N HIS A 133 1.45 -27.80 -26.82
CA HIS A 133 1.98 -26.49 -27.25
C HIS A 133 0.95 -25.35 -27.40
N ALA A 134 -0.29 -25.51 -26.96
CA ALA A 134 -1.34 -24.52 -27.23
C ALA A 134 -1.63 -23.65 -26.01
N SER A 135 -1.46 -22.33 -26.19
CA SER A 135 -1.83 -21.29 -25.23
C SER A 135 -3.27 -21.51 -24.75
N LEU A 136 -3.41 -21.91 -23.49
CA LEU A 136 -4.66 -22.24 -22.80
C LEU A 136 -5.53 -21.02 -22.48
N THR A 137 -5.55 -20.02 -23.35
CA THR A 137 -6.31 -18.77 -23.16
C THR A 137 -7.62 -18.72 -23.94
N ASN A 138 -7.88 -19.67 -24.86
CA ASN A 138 -9.01 -19.57 -25.80
C ASN A 138 -10.02 -20.73 -25.74
N TYR A 139 -10.10 -21.46 -24.62
CA TYR A 139 -11.16 -22.47 -24.46
C TYR A 139 -12.22 -21.96 -23.49
N GLY A 140 -13.15 -21.18 -24.04
CA GLY A 140 -14.50 -21.06 -23.50
C GLY A 140 -15.44 -21.94 -24.33
N THR A 141 -16.37 -22.63 -23.68
CA THR A 141 -17.59 -23.13 -24.34
C THR A 141 -18.39 -21.96 -24.92
N ALA A 142 -19.24 -22.16 -25.92
CA ALA A 142 -19.99 -21.08 -26.59
C ALA A 142 -20.75 -20.13 -25.62
N HIS A 143 -21.12 -20.61 -24.43
CA HIS A 143 -21.77 -19.83 -23.37
C HIS A 143 -20.82 -19.06 -22.43
N THR A 144 -19.51 -19.30 -22.48
CA THR A 144 -18.49 -18.63 -21.66
C THR A 144 -17.56 -17.73 -22.47
N GLN A 145 -17.82 -17.52 -23.77
CA GLN A 145 -17.04 -16.60 -24.61
C GLN A 145 -17.15 -15.13 -24.15
N GLY A 146 -18.17 -14.78 -23.36
CA GLY A 146 -18.23 -13.47 -22.67
C GLY A 146 -17.23 -13.31 -21.53
N PHE A 147 -16.59 -14.41 -21.10
CA PHE A 147 -15.56 -14.46 -20.07
C PHE A 147 -14.15 -14.53 -20.70
N ILE A 148 -13.95 -13.90 -21.86
CA ILE A 148 -12.59 -13.61 -22.33
C ILE A 148 -11.94 -12.72 -21.29
N SER A 149 -10.78 -13.15 -20.81
CA SER A 149 -9.97 -12.46 -19.83
C SER A 149 -9.81 -10.99 -20.21
N LYS A 150 -10.56 -10.10 -19.55
CA LYS A 150 -9.94 -8.83 -19.18
C LYS A 150 -8.72 -9.25 -18.38
N GLN A 151 -7.54 -9.10 -18.97
CA GLN A 151 -6.28 -9.09 -18.25
C GLN A 151 -6.56 -8.38 -16.93
N PHE A 152 -6.32 -9.01 -15.79
CA PHE A 152 -6.59 -8.40 -14.49
C PHE A 152 -5.79 -7.11 -14.40
N ARG A 153 -6.40 -6.01 -14.84
CA ARG A 153 -5.90 -4.67 -14.70
C ARG A 153 -6.18 -4.40 -13.24
N GLY A 154 -5.13 -4.42 -12.43
CA GLY A 154 -5.22 -4.25 -10.98
C GLY A 154 -6.17 -3.11 -10.64
N TYR A 155 -6.83 -3.23 -9.48
CA TYR A 155 -7.82 -2.29 -8.93
C TYR A 155 -7.69 -0.85 -9.50
N GLU A 156 -8.52 -0.52 -10.50
CA GLU A 156 -8.63 0.86 -10.96
C GLU A 156 -9.55 1.62 -9.99
N ASP A 157 -9.02 2.72 -9.47
CA ASP A 157 -9.68 3.64 -8.55
C ASP A 157 -11.08 4.04 -9.11
N PRO A 158 -12.19 3.85 -8.36
CA PRO A 158 -13.56 4.11 -8.82
C PRO A 158 -13.82 5.55 -9.30
N SER A 159 -12.91 6.48 -9.03
CA SER A 159 -12.99 7.88 -9.44
C SER A 159 -12.79 8.12 -10.95
N GLN A 160 -12.45 7.10 -11.75
CA GLN A 160 -12.21 7.21 -13.21
C GLN A 160 -13.35 6.69 -14.09
N LEU A 161 -14.44 6.15 -13.54
CA LEU A 161 -15.59 5.71 -14.33
C LEU A 161 -16.43 6.92 -14.78
N LYS A 162 -16.03 7.53 -15.90
CA LYS A 162 -16.88 8.46 -16.64
C LYS A 162 -18.15 7.74 -17.10
N THR A 163 -19.28 8.30 -16.65
CA THR A 163 -20.68 8.05 -17.00
C THR A 163 -20.91 7.64 -18.46
N GLY A 164 -21.70 6.58 -18.70
CA GLY A 164 -22.21 6.32 -20.06
C GLY A 164 -22.89 4.99 -20.37
N TRP A 165 -23.19 4.10 -19.41
CA TRP A 165 -23.58 2.72 -19.73
C TRP A 165 -25.10 2.43 -19.74
N TRP A 166 -25.96 3.43 -19.56
CA TRP A 166 -27.42 3.23 -19.46
C TRP A 166 -28.24 3.62 -20.71
N LYS A 167 -27.61 3.83 -21.87
CA LYS A 167 -28.35 4.04 -23.14
C LYS A 167 -28.05 2.93 -24.15
N ALA A 168 -28.83 1.86 -24.11
CA ALA A 168 -29.13 1.07 -25.31
C ALA A 168 -30.60 0.58 -25.24
N PRO A 169 -31.36 0.61 -26.36
CA PRO A 169 -32.80 0.42 -26.37
C PRO A 169 -33.21 -1.05 -26.51
N ILE A 170 -34.35 -1.39 -25.90
CA ILE A 170 -35.00 -2.70 -25.95
C ILE A 170 -35.95 -2.67 -27.16
N HIS A 171 -35.51 -3.10 -28.34
CA HIS A 171 -36.42 -3.56 -29.39
C HIS A 171 -35.64 -4.31 -30.48
N GLU A 172 -35.62 -5.64 -30.39
CA GLU A 172 -35.57 -6.58 -31.52
C GLU A 172 -35.40 -8.00 -30.97
N CYS A 173 -36.54 -8.61 -30.63
CA CYS A 173 -36.72 -10.06 -30.51
C CYS A 173 -38.21 -10.34 -30.72
N LEU A 174 -38.62 -10.39 -31.99
CA LEU A 174 -39.74 -11.18 -32.46
C LEU A 174 -39.29 -11.93 -33.72
#